data_AF-A0A356J0I2-F1
#
_entry.id   AF-A0A356J0I2-F1
#
_cell.length_a   1.000
_cell.length_b   1.000
_cell.length_c   1.000
_cell.angle_alpha   90.00
_cell.angle_beta   90.00
_cell.angle_gamma   90.00
#
_symmetry.space_group_name_H-M   'P 1'
#
loop_
_entity.id
_entity.type
_entity.pdbx_description
1 polymer ?
#
loop_
_entity_poly.entity_id
_entity_poly.type
_entity_poly.pdbx_seq_one_letter_code
_entity_poly.pdbx_strand_id
1 'polypeptide(L)'
;MKDERRNRYRRLRASQTLRNLVRETTLTPHDLIQPFFVVEGTDKKETIASMPGIYRYSPDLLVKAVEAYRKAGGQACLLFG
;
A
#
# COMPACT_ATOMS: atom_id res chain seq x y z
N MET A 1 36.23 21.74 22.52
CA MET A 1 35.85 20.34 22.81
C MET A 1 34.32 20.23 22.69
N LYS A 2 33.78 19.72 21.57
CA LYS A 2 32.33 19.53 21.42
C LYS A 2 31.93 18.37 22.34
N ASP A 3 31.09 18.66 23.34
CA ASP A 3 30.62 17.67 24.30
C ASP A 3 29.89 16.52 23.58
N GLU A 4 30.56 15.36 23.47
CA GLU A 4 30.03 14.14 22.87
C GLU A 4 28.79 13.62 23.62
N ARG A 5 28.55 14.04 24.88
CA ARG A 5 27.34 13.71 25.64
C ARG A 5 26.06 14.38 25.13
N ARG A 6 26.20 15.37 24.23
CA ARG A 6 25.08 16.18 23.70
C ARG A 6 24.36 15.51 22.50
N ASN A 7 25.07 14.74 21.66
CA ASN A 7 24.51 14.16 20.43
C ASN A 7 24.33 12.63 20.49
N ARG A 8 23.50 12.14 21.42
CA ARG A 8 23.12 10.71 21.45
C ARG A 8 21.76 10.50 20.78
N TYR A 9 21.76 10.36 19.46
CA TYR A 9 20.54 10.17 18.64
C TYR A 9 19.68 8.96 19.04
N ARG A 10 20.28 7.95 19.70
CA ARG A 10 19.52 6.81 20.24
C ARG A 10 18.50 7.20 21.33
N ARG A 11 18.63 8.38 21.98
CA ARG A 11 17.66 8.85 23.00
C ARG A 11 16.25 8.96 22.43
N LEU A 12 16.10 9.52 21.23
CA LEU A 12 14.79 9.63 20.55
C LEU A 12 14.27 8.30 20.00
N ARG A 13 15.10 7.25 19.99
CA ARG A 13 14.74 5.90 19.54
C ARG A 13 14.48 4.92 20.69
N ALA A 14 14.57 5.38 21.95
CA ALA A 14 14.55 4.52 23.13
C ALA A 14 13.21 3.84 23.39
N SER A 15 12.09 4.44 22.98
CA SER A 15 10.75 3.87 23.15
C SER A 15 9.90 4.06 21.89
N GLN A 16 8.84 3.27 21.77
CA GLN A 16 7.88 3.42 20.68
C GLN A 16 7.20 4.80 20.72
N THR A 17 6.85 5.28 21.91
CA THR A 17 6.23 6.61 22.12
C THR A 17 7.11 7.73 21.59
N LEU A 18 8.42 7.71 21.90
CA LEU A 18 9.35 8.72 21.40
C LEU A 18 9.51 8.64 19.88
N ARG A 19 9.62 7.42 19.32
CA ARG A 19 9.71 7.23 17.86
C ARG A 19 8.45 7.69 17.14
N ASN A 20 7.28 7.53 17.73
CA ASN A 20 6.02 8.01 17.16
C ASN A 20 5.97 9.54 17.19
N LEU A 21 6.42 10.18 18.27
CA LEU A 21 6.43 11.65 18.40
C LEU A 21 7.35 12.33 17.39
N VAL A 22 8.51 11.73 17.08
CA VAL A 22 9.52 12.34 16.20
C VAL A 22 9.49 11.81 14.75
N ARG A 23 8.51 10.98 14.39
CA ARG A 23 8.42 10.39 13.04
C ARG A 23 8.10 11.49 12.02
N GLU A 24 8.92 11.59 10.98
CA GLU A 24 8.78 12.62 9.94
C GLU A 24 7.80 12.22 8.83
N THR A 25 7.80 10.95 8.43
CA THR A 25 6.96 10.45 7.33
C THR A 25 5.94 9.43 7.84
N THR A 26 4.70 9.60 7.41
CA THR A 26 3.62 8.63 7.62
C THR A 26 3.05 8.24 6.27
N LEU A 27 2.79 6.95 6.09
CA LEU A 27 2.08 6.43 4.94
C LEU A 27 0.65 6.09 5.38
N THR A 28 -0.31 6.47 4.56
CA THR A 28 -1.74 6.27 4.76
C THR A 28 -2.33 5.60 3.51
N PRO A 29 -3.54 5.01 3.59
CA PRO A 29 -4.22 4.49 2.39
C PRO A 29 -4.44 5.54 1.29
N HIS A 30 -4.44 6.84 1.64
CA HIS A 30 -4.59 7.96 0.70
C HIS A 30 -3.38 8.16 -0.21
N ASP A 31 -2.24 7.59 0.17
CA ASP A 31 -0.99 7.68 -0.60
C ASP A 31 -0.85 6.54 -1.63
N LEU A 32 -1.84 5.63 -1.69
CA LEU A 32 -1.78 4.41 -2.49
C LEU A 32 -2.70 4.47 -3.71
N ILE A 33 -2.19 3.99 -4.85
CA ILE A 33 -2.97 3.73 -6.06
C ILE A 33 -2.81 2.24 -6.39
N GLN A 34 -3.92 1.51 -6.51
CA GLN A 34 -3.88 0.08 -6.83
C GLN A 34 -4.03 -0.16 -8.34
N PRO A 35 -3.05 -0.81 -8.99
CA PRO A 35 -3.20 -1.32 -10.35
C PRO A 35 -4.19 -2.47 -10.42
N PHE A 36 -5.08 -2.45 -11.41
CA PHE A 36 -5.93 -3.57 -11.78
C PHE A 36 -5.78 -3.89 -13.26
N PHE A 37 -5.67 -5.18 -13.58
CA PHE A 37 -5.57 -5.68 -14.94
C PHE A 37 -6.91 -6.28 -15.36
N VAL A 38 -7.37 -5.91 -16.55
CA VAL A 38 -8.67 -6.28 -17.10
C VAL A 38 -8.46 -7.27 -18.24
N VAL A 39 -9.35 -8.25 -18.37
CA VAL A 39 -9.40 -9.17 -19.51
C VAL A 39 -10.84 -9.27 -20.00
N GLU A 40 -11.02 -9.44 -21.30
CA GLU A 40 -12.36 -9.60 -21.90
C GLU A 40 -13.06 -10.89 -21.45
N GLY A 41 -14.37 -10.80 -21.29
CA GLY A 41 -15.25 -11.93 -20.94
C GLY A 41 -16.01 -11.72 -19.63
N THR A 42 -16.48 -12.83 -19.06
CA THR A 42 -17.31 -12.87 -17.84
C THR A 42 -16.79 -13.98 -16.92
N ASP A 43 -16.83 -13.76 -15.61
CA ASP A 43 -16.38 -14.72 -14.59
C ASP A 43 -14.93 -15.21 -14.78
N LYS A 44 -14.03 -14.32 -15.22
CA LYS A 44 -12.60 -14.62 -15.41
C LYS A 44 -11.73 -14.01 -14.33
N LYS A 45 -10.88 -14.85 -13.76
CA LYS A 45 -9.81 -14.45 -12.84
C LYS A 45 -8.54 -15.24 -13.16
N GLU A 46 -7.63 -14.64 -13.90
CA GLU A 46 -6.44 -15.31 -14.43
C GLU A 46 -5.20 -14.90 -13.63
N THR A 47 -4.34 -15.85 -13.27
CA THR A 47 -3.08 -15.54 -12.60
C THR A 47 -2.06 -14.92 -13.55
N ILE A 48 -1.24 -14.01 -13.04
CA ILE A 48 -0.06 -13.51 -13.74
C ILE A 48 1.16 -14.23 -13.19
N ALA A 49 1.76 -15.15 -13.97
CA ALA A 49 2.83 -16.02 -13.49
C ALA A 49 4.06 -15.25 -12.93
N SER A 50 4.41 -14.13 -13.55
CA SER A 50 5.52 -13.27 -13.11
C SER A 50 5.16 -12.39 -11.89
N MET A 51 3.88 -12.30 -11.52
CA MET A 51 3.39 -11.47 -10.41
C MET A 51 2.48 -12.31 -9.48
N PRO A 52 3.07 -13.19 -8.63
CA PRO A 52 2.29 -14.02 -7.71
C PRO A 52 1.36 -13.17 -6.82
N GLY A 53 0.09 -13.59 -6.73
CA GLY A 53 -0.95 -12.86 -5.98
C GLY A 53 -1.66 -11.76 -6.78
N ILE A 54 -1.25 -11.49 -8.02
CA ILE A 54 -1.90 -10.54 -8.93
C ILE A 54 -2.64 -11.29 -10.03
N TYR A 55 -3.81 -10.76 -10.40
CA TYR A 55 -4.72 -11.40 -11.34
C TYR A 55 -5.21 -10.41 -12.40
N ARG A 56 -5.59 -10.94 -13.57
CA ARG A 56 -6.45 -10.25 -14.53
C ARG A 56 -7.90 -10.61 -14.24
N TYR A 57 -8.78 -9.62 -14.25
CA TYR A 57 -10.19 -9.78 -13.92
C TYR A 57 -11.06 -9.44 -15.13
N SER A 58 -12.12 -10.21 -15.36
CA SER A 58 -13.22 -9.73 -16.19
C SER A 58 -13.92 -8.53 -15.53
N PRO A 59 -14.60 -7.65 -16.29
CA PRO A 59 -15.23 -6.45 -15.74
C PRO A 59 -16.19 -6.73 -14.56
N ASP A 60 -16.93 -7.83 -14.59
CA ASP A 60 -17.86 -8.23 -13.53
C ASP A 60 -17.15 -8.63 -12.21
N LEU A 61 -15.99 -9.30 -12.31
CA LEU A 61 -15.19 -9.65 -11.13
C LEU A 61 -14.30 -8.50 -10.66
N LEU A 62 -13.89 -7.60 -11.57
CA LEU A 62 -13.14 -6.40 -11.25
C LEU A 62 -13.89 -5.52 -10.27
N VAL A 63 -15.20 -5.30 -10.49
CA VAL A 63 -16.04 -4.50 -9.58
C VAL A 63 -15.98 -5.05 -8.15
N LYS A 64 -16.08 -6.37 -7.97
CA LYS A 64 -15.97 -7.01 -6.64
C LYS A 64 -14.59 -6.80 -6.02
N ALA A 65 -13.53 -6.87 -6.82
CA ALA A 65 -12.16 -6.65 -6.34
C ALA A 65 -11.95 -5.19 -5.91
N VAL A 66 -12.45 -4.22 -6.68
CA VAL A 66 -12.41 -2.79 -6.37
C VAL A 66 -13.23 -2.48 -5.12
N GLU A 67 -14.40 -3.09 -4.94
CA GLU A 67 -15.18 -2.94 -3.70
C GLU A 67 -14.42 -3.42 -2.47
N ALA A 68 -13.74 -4.56 -2.56
CA ALA A 68 -12.90 -5.06 -1.47
C ALA A 68 -11.73 -4.10 -1.16
N TYR A 69 -11.07 -3.59 -2.20
CA TYR A 69 -10.01 -2.59 -2.05
C TYR A 69 -10.51 -1.30 -1.39
N ARG A 70 -11.68 -0.80 -1.82
CA ARG A 70 -12.31 0.38 -1.21
C ARG A 70 -12.64 0.16 0.27
N LYS A 71 -13.17 -1.02 0.64
CA LYS A 71 -13.44 -1.38 2.05
C LYS A 71 -12.16 -1.41 2.90
N ALA A 72 -11.01 -1.72 2.29
CA ALA A 72 -9.71 -1.69 2.94
C ALA A 72 -9.11 -0.26 3.05
N GLY A 73 -9.80 0.78 2.58
CA GLY A 73 -9.36 2.18 2.64
C GLY A 73 -8.76 2.71 1.33
N GLY A 74 -8.72 1.90 0.28
CA GLY A 74 -8.26 2.31 -1.04
C GLY A 74 -9.14 3.39 -1.67
N GLN A 75 -8.52 4.37 -2.33
CA GLN A 75 -9.22 5.52 -2.90
C GLN A 75 -9.04 5.71 -4.41
N ALA A 76 -7.96 5.19 -4.98
CA ALA A 76 -7.64 5.37 -6.39
C ALA A 76 -7.20 4.04 -7.02
N CYS A 77 -7.66 3.81 -8.25
CA CYS A 77 -7.33 2.63 -9.05
C CYS A 77 -6.70 3.06 -10.37
N LEU A 78 -5.71 2.29 -10.85
CA LEU A 78 -5.12 2.44 -12.17
C LEU A 78 -5.48 1.22 -13.02
N LEU A 79 -6.20 1.43 -14.11
CA LEU A 79 -6.72 0.34 -14.95
C LEU A 79 -5.80 0.07 -16.15
N PHE A 80 -5.53 -1.20 -16.40
CA PHE A 80 -4.84 -1.71 -17.59
C PHE A 80 -5.73 -2.75 -18.27
N GLY A 81 -6.00 -2.57 -19.58
CA GLY A 81 -6.75 -3.52 -20.40
C GLY A 81 -5.86 -4.20 -21.43
#